data_AF-A0A0T5ZSH9-F1
#
_entry.id   AF-A0A0T5ZSH9-F1
#
_cell.length_a   1.000
_cell.length_b   1.000
_cell.length_c   1.000
_cell.angle_alpha   90.00
_cell.angle_beta   90.00
_cell.angle_gamma   90.00
#
_symmetry.space_group_name_H-M   'P 1'
#
loop_
_entity.id
_entity.type
_entity.pdbx_description
1 polymer ?
#
loop_
_entity_poly.entity_id
_entity_poly.type
_entity_poly.pdbx_seq_one_letter_code
_entity_poly.pdbx_strand_id
1 'polypeptide(L)' 'MRRDHRIALTIVNAENPYQQVKIRGRVVEITHKGADKRIDSLAKKYLGVDKYPHRTPGEQRVIARIIPDHVSTTGDEEPA' A
#
# COMPACT_ATOMS: atom_id res chain seq x y z
N MET A 1 8.69 -1.24 -12.17
CA MET A 1 7.73 -0.17 -12.47
C MET A 1 8.01 0.53 -13.80
N ARG A 2 9.17 1.17 -14.05
CA ARG A 2 9.34 1.99 -15.27
C ARG A 2 9.14 1.30 -16.62
N ARG A 3 9.28 -0.04 -16.70
CA ARG A 3 9.06 -0.82 -17.94
C ARG A 3 7.68 -1.50 -18.01
N ASP A 4 7.07 -1.74 -16.85
CA ASP A 4 5.74 -2.34 -16.72
C ASP A 4 5.07 -1.76 -15.47
N HIS A 5 3.98 -1.04 -15.69
CA HIS A 5 3.24 -0.32 -14.66
C HIS A 5 2.19 -1.19 -13.95
N ARG A 6 1.96 -2.43 -14.40
CA ARG A 6 0.97 -3.32 -13.79
C ARG A 6 1.41 -3.73 -12.39
N ILE A 7 0.45 -3.75 -11.47
CA ILE A 7 0.64 -4.18 -10.08
C ILE A 7 -0.46 -5.13 -9.67
N ALA A 8 -0.16 -5.92 -8.64
CA ALA A 8 -1.14 -6.63 -7.84
C ALA A 8 -0.87 -6.34 -6.35
N LEU A 9 -1.91 -6.03 -5.60
CA LEU A 9 -1.90 -5.84 -4.16
C LEU A 9 -2.92 -6.78 -3.52
N THR A 10 -2.50 -7.56 -2.55
CA THR A 10 -3.38 -8.44 -1.76
C THR A 10 -3.37 -7.97 -0.32
N ILE A 11 -4.56 -7.80 0.25
CA ILE A 11 -4.79 -7.47 1.66
C ILE A 11 -5.54 -8.65 2.26
N VAL A 12 -4.93 -9.30 3.24
CA VAL A 12 -5.51 -10.45 3.94
C VAL A 12 -6.05 -9.98 5.28
N ASN A 13 -7.24 -10.45 5.67
CA ASN A 13 -7.77 -10.22 6.99
C ASN A 13 -6.91 -10.97 8.02
N ALA A 14 -6.43 -10.25 9.04
CA ALA A 14 -5.59 -10.82 10.10
C ALA A 14 -6.35 -11.83 10.98
N GLU A 15 -7.68 -11.69 11.12
CA GLU A 15 -8.53 -12.54 11.96
C GLU A 15 -9.04 -13.77 11.19
N ASN A 16 -9.25 -13.64 9.88
CA ASN A 16 -9.70 -14.72 9.02
C ASN A 16 -8.88 -14.76 7.72
N PRO A 17 -7.85 -15.62 7.62
CA PRO A 17 -6.99 -15.71 6.43
C PRO A 17 -7.70 -16.10 5.13
N TYR A 18 -8.91 -16.66 5.20
CA TYR A 18 -9.74 -16.95 4.01
C TYR A 18 -10.41 -15.70 3.45
N GLN A 19 -10.46 -14.62 4.23
CA GLN A 19 -10.94 -13.32 3.81
C GLN A 19 -9.80 -12.47 3.26
N GLN A 20 -9.88 -12.14 1.98
CA GLN A 20 -8.88 -11.31 1.32
C GLN A 20 -9.47 -10.42 0.24
N VAL A 21 -8.84 -9.25 0.07
CA VAL A 21 -9.09 -8.33 -1.03
C VAL A 21 -7.87 -8.34 -1.95
N LYS A 22 -8.09 -8.65 -3.22
CA LYS A 22 -7.09 -8.65 -4.29
C LYS A 22 -7.39 -7.49 -5.23
N ILE A 23 -6.41 -6.61 -5.42
CA ILE A 23 -6.48 -5.43 -6.27
C ILE A 23 -5.43 -5.57 -7.37
N ARG A 24 -5.87 -5.55 -8.64
CA ARG A 24 -4.99 -5.40 -9.80
C ARG A 24 -5.15 -3.98 -10.34
N GLY A 25 -4.05 -3.38 -10.76
CA GLY A 25 -4.08 -2.01 -11.25
C GLY A 25 -2.82 -1.61 -11.98
N ARG A 26 -2.66 -0.30 -12.16
CA ARG A 26 -1.48 0.30 -12.80
C ARG A 26 -1.00 1.52 -12.03
N VAL A 27 0.32 1.69 -12.00
CA VAL A 27 0.98 2.89 -11.48
C VAL A 27 0.83 4.01 -12.50
N VAL A 28 0.24 5.13 -12.09
CA VAL A 28 0.02 6.30 -12.95
C VAL A 28 0.94 7.47 -12.62
N GLU A 29 1.55 7.46 -11.44
CA GLU A 29 2.49 8.52 -11.02
C GLU A 29 3.49 7.95 -10.02
N ILE A 30 4.74 8.41 -10.12
CA ILE A 30 5.77 8.21 -9.11
C ILE A 30 6.37 9.58 -8.79
N THR A 31 6.32 10.00 -7.53
CA THR A 31 6.78 11.32 -7.10
C THR A 31 7.54 11.27 -5.79
N HIS A 32 8.55 12.14 -5.64
CA HIS A 32 9.23 12.40 -4.37
C HIS A 32 8.51 13.47 -3.54
N LYS A 33 7.66 14.28 -4.19
CA LYS A 33 7.01 15.44 -3.55
C LYS A 33 6.10 14.97 -2.41
N GLY A 34 6.42 15.37 -1.20
CA GLY A 34 5.66 15.01 0.00
C GLY A 34 5.85 13.57 0.49
N ALA A 35 6.79 12.81 -0.09
CA ALA A 35 7.05 11.42 0.32
C ALA A 35 7.48 11.31 1.79
N ASP A 36 8.29 12.26 2.27
CA ASP A 36 8.71 12.32 3.68
C ASP A 36 7.54 12.54 4.63
N LYS A 37 6.68 13.54 4.36
CA LYS A 37 5.49 13.79 5.18
C LYS A 37 4.53 12.59 5.16
N ARG A 38 4.45 11.88 4.02
CA ARG A 38 3.61 10.70 3.87
C ARG A 38 4.12 9.53 4.70
N ILE A 39 5.43 9.30 4.77
CA ILE A 39 5.96 8.25 5.64
C ILE A 39 5.76 8.58 7.11
N ASP A 40 5.90 9.84 7.53
CA ASP A 40 5.59 10.27 8.91
C ASP A 40 4.11 10.02 9.25
N SER A 41 3.20 10.30 8.32
CA SER A 41 1.77 10.01 8.48
C SER A 41 1.50 8.50 8.62
N LEU A 42 2.22 7.66 7.87
CA LEU A 42 2.13 6.20 7.98
C LEU A 42 2.76 5.70 9.29
N ALA A 43 3.86 6.30 9.75
CA ALA A 43 4.48 5.98 11.03
C ALA A 43 3.51 6.25 12.18
N LYS A 44 2.80 7.37 12.14
CA LYS A 44 1.77 7.67 13.15
C LYS A 44 0.65 6.64 13.14
N LYS A 45 0.17 6.27 11.95
CA LYS A 45 -0.93 5.30 11.79
C LYS A 45 -0.56 3.88 12.24
N TYR A 46 0.64 3.42 11.89
CA TYR A 46 1.01 2.00 12.03
C TYR A 46 2.01 1.71 13.15
N LEU A 47 2.74 2.72 13.63
CA LEU A 47 3.75 2.59 14.69
C LEU A 47 3.47 3.47 15.91
N GLY A 48 2.47 4.36 15.86
CA GLY A 48 2.13 5.25 16.95
C GLY A 48 3.12 6.39 17.21
N VAL A 49 4.07 6.64 16.29
CA VAL A 49 5.09 7.70 16.41
C VAL A 49 4.90 8.78 15.36
N ASP A 50 5.14 10.06 15.71
CA ASP A 50 4.90 11.19 14.80
C ASP A 50 5.92 11.28 13.64
N LYS A 51 7.11 10.69 13.79
CA LYS A 51 8.15 10.67 12.77
C LYS A 51 8.62 9.25 12.51
N TYR A 52 8.89 8.94 11.24
CA TYR A 52 9.36 7.61 10.86
C TYR A 52 10.77 7.32 11.42
N PRO A 53 10.93 6.30 12.28
CA PRO A 53 12.17 6.10 13.04
C PRO A 53 13.29 5.43 12.24
N HIS A 54 12.97 4.77 11.13
CA HIS A 54 13.94 3.96 10.36
C HIS A 54 14.44 4.67 9.09
N ARG A 55 14.49 6.01 9.09
CA ARG A 55 14.98 6.78 7.94
C ARG A 55 16.49 6.68 7.84
N THR A 56 17.01 6.34 6.66
CA THR A 56 18.46 6.34 6.40
C THR A 56 18.92 7.68 5.79
N PRO A 57 20.11 8.20 6.15
CA PRO A 57 20.67 9.39 5.50
C PRO A 57 20.84 9.17 3.98
N GLY A 58 20.42 10.15 3.18
CA GLY A 58 20.50 10.06 1.71
C GLY A 58 19.37 9.27 1.04
N GLU A 59 18.46 8.67 1.81
CA GLU A 59 17.32 7.93 1.26
C GLU A 59 16.34 8.85 0.52
N GLN A 60 16.03 8.50 -0.74
CA GLN A 60 15.00 9.16 -1.53
C GLN A 60 13.73 8.32 -1.57
N ARG A 61 12.71 8.74 -0.82
CA ARG A 61 11.39 8.10 -0.83
C ARG A 61 10.56 8.51 -2.04
N VAL A 62 9.72 7.59 -2.49
CA VAL A 62 8.74 7.82 -3.55
C VAL A 62 7.33 7.46 -3.08
N ILE A 63 6.35 8.18 -3.60
CA ILE A 63 4.94 7.83 -3.56
C ILE A 63 4.58 7.29 -4.95
N ALA A 64 4.06 6.07 -5.01
CA ALA A 64 3.45 5.53 -6.21
C ALA A 64 1.93 5.69 -6.12
N ARG A 65 1.32 6.37 -7.09
CA ARG A 65 -0.15 6.45 -7.21
C ARG A 65 -0.61 5.33 -8.13
N ILE A 66 -1.59 4.56 -7.65
CA ILE A 66 -2.11 3.38 -8.33
C ILE A 66 -3.59 3.63 -8.64
N ILE A 67 -3.98 3.40 -9.88
CA ILE A 67 -5.39 3.29 -10.26
C ILE A 67 -5.75 1.80 -10.28
N PRO A 68 -6.76 1.35 -9.50
CA PRO A 68 -7.24 -0.02 -9.56
C PRO A 68 -7.98 -0.25 -10.89
N ASP A 69 -7.64 -1.34 -11.57
CA ASP A 69 -8.32 -1.80 -12.79
C ASP A 69 -9.35 -2.90 -12.45
N HIS A 70 -9.06 -3.74 -11.45
CA HIS A 70 -9.94 -4.82 -11.01
C HIS A 70 -9.78 -5.08 -9.51
N VAL A 71 -10.89 -5.20 -8.80
CA VAL A 71 -10.93 -5.57 -7.38
C VAL A 71 -11.74 -6.85 -7.23
N SER A 72 -11.24 -7.80 -6.45
CA SER A 72 -11.91 -9.06 -6.15
C SER A 72 -11.76 -9.38 -4.67
N THR A 73 -12.84 -9.84 -4.04
CA THR A 73 -12.84 -10.33 -2.67
C THR A 73 -12.97 -11.85 -2.66
N THR A 74 -12.55 -12.49 -1.57
CA THR A 74 -12.74 -13.92 -1.30
C THR A 74 -13.07 -14.04 0.18
N GLY A 75 -13.96 -14.97 0.57
CA GLY A 75 -14.36 -15.18 1.97
C GLY A 75 -15.56 -14.35 2.45
N ASP A 76 -16.36 -13.82 1.53
CA ASP A 76 -17.68 -13.19 1.78
C ASP A 76 -18.80 -14.25 1.97
N GLU A 77 -18.43 -15.50 2.23
CA GLU A 77 -19.39 -16.56 2.57
C GLU A 77 -19.65 -16.51 4.08
N GLU A 78 -20.90 -16.24 4.45
CA GLU A 78 -21.39 -16.34 5.82
C GLU A 78 -21.17 -17.79 6.31
N PRO A 79 -20.54 -18.03 7.48
CA PRO A 79 -20.44 -19.38 8.00
C PRO A 79 -21.86 -19.92 8.23
N ALA A 80 -22.12 -21.12 7.70
CA ALA A 80 -23.35 -21.88 7.94
C ALA A 80 -23.51 -22.23 9.44
#